data_AF-A0A4S9CS51-F1
#
_entry.id   AF-A0A4S9CS51-F1
#
_cell.length_a   1.000
_cell.length_b   1.000
_cell.length_c   1.000
_cell.angle_alpha   90.00
_cell.angle_beta   90.00
_cell.angle_gamma   90.00
#
_symmetry.space_group_name_H-M   'P 1'
#
loop_
_entity.id
_entity.type
_entity.pdbx_description
1 polymer ?
#
loop_
_entity_poly.entity_id
_entity_poly.type
_entity_poly.pdbx_seq_one_letter_code
_entity_poly.pdbx_strand_id
1 'polypeptide(L)'
;MQPHDKKRCAVCPRPGKACSRCGRSHYCSKECQKFDWPLHRTLCASFENFQQRPDSQKRRAIYFPVDSDKPKFVWLPMSGHHPSLGAIRETIFSGEQFWPVSIDDNPLQRTALRHDILLQCHMHFRESLGMNQSIYALSGKTCSYFKGPAIAYCSSSGIRSKSTGRIVRDYDHSESDPSEFDDSDSEEDKAEGSDEEDIEYGDDSDTEEFLEWNDADPTDLRAIMDYILVIHGDEPLLGALIQGDAIIDNSTSTKRFSGLEIPPTNHGALCTLGPDSTVARLFGMPLTLMLRSEKDKPHESAASAEGANSIIGLLMLNLETKHFESFGEIPERFRAKTIGTVAVIRQDGLPIFPSYLEAFCAWIKDDLRPSFADTRQQCLAELELKKACTKDDKKVIEHKENVKKLQGKMLDTITRARFYAWCKDRGFELKHL
;
A
#
# COMPACT_ATOMS: atom_id res chain seq x y z
N MET A 1 -1.76 -15.31 10.08
CA MET A 1 -1.70 -14.02 9.32
C MET A 1 -0.40 -13.28 9.63
N GLN A 2 0.30 -12.70 8.64
CA GLN A 2 1.58 -12.01 8.88
C GLN A 2 1.40 -10.77 9.79
N PRO A 3 2.28 -10.53 10.78
CA PRO A 3 2.23 -9.30 11.56
C PRO A 3 2.56 -8.10 10.65
N HIS A 4 1.58 -7.25 10.40
CA HIS A 4 1.75 -6.03 9.63
C HIS A 4 2.72 -5.09 10.37
N ASP A 5 3.92 -5.01 9.82
CA ASP A 5 5.09 -4.37 10.39
C ASP A 5 4.82 -2.87 10.65
N LYS A 6 4.76 -2.46 11.93
CA LYS A 6 4.53 -1.08 12.39
C LYS A 6 5.54 -0.06 11.83
N LYS A 7 6.52 -0.51 11.05
CA LYS A 7 7.63 0.27 10.50
C LYS A 7 7.45 0.63 9.03
N ARG A 8 6.30 0.38 8.39
CA ARG A 8 6.10 0.73 6.97
C ARG A 8 5.83 2.22 6.75
N CYS A 9 6.36 2.75 5.65
CA CYS A 9 6.15 4.13 5.27
C CYS A 9 4.66 4.40 4.99
N ALA A 10 4.12 5.51 5.52
CA ALA A 10 2.73 5.89 5.32
C ALA A 10 2.38 6.23 3.85
N VAL A 11 3.36 6.31 2.95
CA VAL A 11 3.18 6.73 1.55
C VAL A 11 3.52 5.62 0.55
N CYS A 12 4.38 4.68 0.92
CA CYS A 12 4.87 3.66 0.01
C CYS A 12 5.24 2.38 0.78
N PRO A 13 5.46 1.22 0.13
CA PRO A 13 5.62 -0.05 0.83
C PRO A 13 6.99 -0.23 1.51
N ARG A 14 7.90 0.75 1.42
CA ARG A 14 9.22 0.65 2.06
C ARG A 14 9.14 0.80 3.57
N PRO A 15 10.07 0.18 4.33
CA PRO A 15 10.24 0.49 5.74
C PRO A 15 10.65 1.96 5.92
N GLY A 16 10.27 2.54 7.06
CA GLY A 16 10.44 3.93 7.37
C GLY A 16 10.82 4.17 8.82
N LYS A 17 11.35 5.36 9.08
CA LYS A 17 11.64 5.85 10.43
C LYS A 17 10.41 6.53 10.99
N ALA A 18 10.18 6.35 12.29
CA ALA A 18 9.05 6.97 12.99
C ALA A 18 9.13 8.50 12.92
N CYS A 19 7.96 9.14 12.82
CA CYS A 19 7.81 10.57 12.98
C CYS A 19 8.30 10.98 14.37
N SER A 20 9.25 11.94 14.43
CA SER A 20 9.86 12.38 15.67
C SER A 20 8.89 13.02 16.67
N ARG A 21 7.69 13.40 16.23
CA ARG A 21 6.67 14.02 17.08
C ARG A 21 5.69 13.00 17.66
N CYS A 22 4.99 12.24 16.82
CA CYS A 22 3.95 11.33 17.29
C CYS A 22 4.43 9.89 17.51
N GLY A 23 5.57 9.50 16.94
CA GLY A 23 6.11 8.13 17.04
C GLY A 23 5.27 7.04 16.34
N ARG A 24 4.19 7.40 15.64
CA ARG A 24 3.25 6.42 15.03
C ARG A 24 3.38 6.28 13.53
N SER A 25 3.34 7.38 12.79
CA SER A 25 3.53 7.34 11.33
C SER A 25 5.01 7.19 11.00
N HIS A 26 5.33 6.41 9.97
CA HIS A 26 6.71 6.15 9.55
C HIS A 26 6.96 6.63 8.12
N TYR A 27 8.20 7.02 7.82
CA TYR A 27 8.58 7.51 6.49
C TYR A 27 9.93 6.96 6.05
N CYS A 28 10.00 6.44 4.82
CA CYS A 28 11.27 5.96 4.24
C CYS A 28 12.20 7.12 3.85
N SER A 29 11.66 8.33 3.64
CA SER A 29 12.43 9.50 3.26
C SER A 29 11.75 10.82 3.69
N LYS A 30 12.49 11.93 3.65
CA LYS A 30 11.94 13.28 3.92
C LYS A 30 10.91 13.69 2.88
N GLU A 31 11.01 13.19 1.66
CA GLU A 31 10.07 13.47 0.58
C GLU A 31 8.71 12.81 0.85
N CYS A 32 8.70 11.54 1.28
CA CYS A 32 7.47 10.87 1.72
C CYS A 32 6.84 11.59 2.92
N GLN A 33 7.66 12.02 3.88
CA GLN A 33 7.16 12.82 5.01
C GLN A 33 6.56 14.16 4.54
N LYS A 34 7.24 14.90 3.66
CA LYS A 34 6.75 16.18 3.12
C LYS A 34 5.45 16.02 2.34
N PHE A 35 5.34 14.94 1.56
CA PHE A 35 4.15 14.61 0.80
C PHE A 35 2.95 14.33 1.71
N ASP A 36 3.15 13.56 2.78
CA ASP A 36 2.09 13.23 3.73
C ASP A 36 1.81 14.37 4.73
N TRP A 37 2.74 15.31 4.89
CA TRP A 37 2.68 16.36 5.91
C TRP A 37 1.39 17.18 5.91
N PRO A 38 0.83 17.64 4.77
CA PRO A 38 -0.42 18.39 4.76
C PRO A 38 -1.57 17.65 5.45
N LEU A 39 -1.61 16.33 5.29
CA LEU A 39 -2.59 15.43 5.91
C LEU A 39 -2.19 15.10 7.35
N HIS A 40 -1.00 14.53 7.54
CA HIS A 40 -0.49 14.04 8.82
C HIS A 40 -0.48 15.10 9.93
N ARG A 41 -0.09 16.33 9.60
CA ARG A 41 0.03 17.42 10.58
C ARG A 41 -1.29 17.77 11.27
N THR A 42 -2.43 17.42 10.65
CA THR A 42 -3.76 17.73 11.19
C THR A 42 -4.06 16.96 12.48
N LEU A 43 -3.50 15.75 12.64
CA LEU A 43 -3.65 14.93 13.85
C LEU A 43 -2.35 14.74 14.64
N CYS A 44 -1.20 14.82 13.97
CA CYS A 44 0.12 14.51 14.55
C CYS A 44 0.38 15.23 15.87
N ALA A 45 0.09 16.53 15.93
CA ALA A 45 0.26 17.34 17.12
C ALA A 45 -0.66 16.91 18.27
N SER A 46 -1.94 16.73 17.97
CA SER A 46 -2.95 16.39 18.97
C SER A 46 -2.77 14.99 19.56
N PHE A 47 -2.05 14.11 18.86
CA PHE A 47 -1.85 12.73 19.30
C PHE A 47 -1.24 12.62 20.70
N GLU A 48 -0.37 13.57 21.07
CA GLU A 48 0.25 13.63 22.40
C GLU A 48 -0.79 13.64 23.53
N ASN A 49 -1.89 14.38 23.35
CA ASN A 49 -2.97 14.49 24.32
C ASN A 49 -3.89 13.25 24.37
N PHE A 50 -3.68 12.30 23.45
CA PHE A 50 -4.54 11.13 23.30
C PHE A 50 -3.76 9.82 23.41
N GLN A 51 -2.51 9.84 23.88
CA GLN A 51 -1.72 8.61 24.04
C GLN A 51 -2.27 7.71 25.15
N GLN A 52 -2.75 8.30 26.24
CA GLN A 52 -3.28 7.58 27.40
C GLN A 52 -4.81 7.60 27.36
N ARG A 53 -5.41 6.41 27.46
CA ARG A 53 -6.86 6.26 27.57
C ARG A 53 -7.33 6.85 28.92
N PRO A 54 -8.45 7.57 28.97
CA PRO A 54 -9.02 8.01 30.25
C PRO A 54 -9.47 6.85 31.12
N ASP A 55 -9.99 5.77 30.50
CA ASP A 55 -10.43 4.55 31.15
C ASP A 55 -10.49 3.37 30.14
N SER A 56 -10.79 2.16 30.62
CA SER A 56 -10.84 0.94 29.80
C SER A 56 -12.05 0.89 28.85
N GLN A 57 -13.08 1.70 29.10
CA GLN A 57 -14.32 1.81 28.34
C GLN A 57 -14.26 2.91 27.28
N LYS A 58 -13.05 3.33 26.89
CA LYS A 58 -12.83 4.28 25.79
C LYS A 58 -11.86 3.74 24.77
N ARG A 59 -12.11 4.06 23.50
CA ARG A 59 -11.16 3.85 22.39
C ARG A 59 -10.98 5.13 21.61
N ARG A 60 -9.77 5.36 21.12
CA ARG A 60 -9.47 6.53 20.30
C ARG A 60 -10.03 6.33 18.90
N ALA A 61 -10.79 7.31 18.44
CA ALA A 61 -11.37 7.36 17.11
C ALA A 61 -10.97 8.67 16.41
N ILE A 62 -11.12 8.72 15.09
CA ILE A 62 -10.90 9.93 14.28
C ILE A 62 -12.27 10.46 13.87
N TYR A 63 -12.58 11.68 14.27
CA TYR A 63 -13.84 12.35 13.95
C TYR A 63 -13.62 13.46 12.92
N PHE A 64 -14.51 13.51 11.93
CA PHE A 64 -14.55 14.47 10.83
C PHE A 64 -15.77 15.39 11.02
N PRO A 65 -15.59 16.55 11.67
CA PRO A 65 -16.68 17.50 11.90
C PRO A 65 -17.22 18.10 10.60
N VAL A 66 -18.52 18.45 10.61
CA VAL A 66 -19.17 19.14 9.50
C VAL A 66 -18.64 20.57 9.36
N ASP A 67 -18.40 21.24 10.47
CA ASP A 67 -18.19 22.68 10.61
C ASP A 67 -16.73 23.09 10.79
N SER A 68 -15.78 22.16 10.64
CA SER A 68 -14.35 22.40 10.83
C SER A 68 -13.53 21.79 9.70
N ASP A 69 -12.44 22.46 9.33
CA ASP A 69 -11.51 22.05 8.26
C ASP A 69 -10.51 20.96 8.69
N LYS A 70 -10.56 20.54 9.96
CA LYS A 70 -9.64 19.57 10.55
C LYS A 70 -10.36 18.38 11.18
N PRO A 71 -9.81 17.16 11.00
CA PRO A 71 -10.21 16.02 11.81
C PRO A 71 -9.71 16.19 13.24
N LYS A 72 -10.31 15.47 14.18
CA LYS A 72 -9.86 15.45 15.58
C LYS A 72 -9.92 14.04 16.15
N PHE A 73 -9.00 13.72 17.05
CA PHE A 73 -9.16 12.55 17.91
C PHE A 73 -10.31 12.78 18.88
N VAL A 74 -11.07 11.72 19.13
CA VAL A 74 -12.12 11.66 20.15
C VAL A 74 -12.04 10.34 20.89
N TRP A 75 -12.53 10.33 22.13
CA TRP A 75 -12.70 9.10 22.90
C TRP A 75 -14.10 8.54 22.66
N LEU A 76 -14.15 7.44 21.95
CA LEU A 76 -15.37 6.69 21.67
C LEU A 76 -15.75 5.88 22.91
N PRO A 77 -16.95 6.08 23.48
CA PRO A 77 -17.44 5.25 24.58
C PRO A 77 -17.67 3.82 24.09
N MET A 78 -17.26 2.87 24.91
CA MET A 78 -17.49 1.45 24.72
C MET A 78 -18.67 1.02 25.59
N SER A 79 -19.44 0.05 25.11
CA SER A 79 -20.42 -0.70 25.88
C SER A 79 -19.84 -2.11 26.03
N GLY A 80 -19.23 -2.38 27.18
CA GLY A 80 -18.47 -3.62 27.38
C GLY A 80 -17.23 -3.64 26.49
N HIS A 81 -17.19 -4.57 25.53
CA HIS A 81 -16.08 -4.68 24.58
C HIS A 81 -16.36 -4.04 23.23
N HIS A 82 -17.56 -3.52 22.94
CA HIS A 82 -17.90 -2.96 21.63
C HIS A 82 -18.09 -1.44 21.67
N PRO A 83 -17.93 -0.71 20.56
CA PRO A 83 -18.31 0.69 20.45
C PRO A 83 -19.77 0.87 20.84
N SER A 84 -20.06 1.91 21.61
CA SER A 84 -21.42 2.25 21.97
C SER A 84 -22.11 2.91 20.76
N LEU A 85 -22.70 2.08 19.91
CA LEU A 85 -23.41 2.55 18.71
C LEU A 85 -24.54 3.52 19.05
N GLY A 86 -25.19 3.34 20.20
CA GLY A 86 -26.19 4.27 20.73
C GLY A 86 -25.57 5.63 21.07
N ALA A 87 -24.43 5.66 21.77
CA ALA A 87 -23.76 6.93 22.07
C ALA A 87 -23.27 7.62 20.79
N ILE A 88 -22.72 6.89 19.82
CA ILE A 88 -22.32 7.43 18.52
C ILE A 88 -23.52 8.05 17.80
N ARG A 89 -24.64 7.30 17.74
CA ARG A 89 -25.88 7.75 17.13
C ARG A 89 -26.37 9.06 17.73
N GLU A 90 -26.46 9.15 19.05
CA GLU A 90 -26.99 10.34 19.71
C GLU A 90 -26.01 11.53 19.65
N THR A 91 -24.72 11.30 19.90
CA THR A 91 -23.73 12.38 20.04
C THR A 91 -23.18 12.89 18.71
N ILE A 92 -23.06 12.02 17.71
CA ILE A 92 -22.44 12.36 16.42
C ILE A 92 -23.49 12.52 15.33
N PHE A 93 -24.48 11.64 15.29
CA PHE A 93 -25.45 11.55 14.19
C PHE A 93 -26.86 12.03 14.57
N SER A 94 -27.01 12.71 15.71
CA SER A 94 -28.28 13.31 16.16
C SER A 94 -29.48 12.34 16.12
N GLY A 95 -29.25 11.08 16.48
CA GLY A 95 -30.29 10.05 16.52
C GLY A 95 -30.38 9.16 15.27
N GLU A 96 -29.62 9.43 14.21
CA GLU A 96 -29.67 8.64 12.97
C GLU A 96 -28.67 7.46 12.97
N GLN A 97 -29.14 6.28 12.54
CA GLN A 97 -28.34 5.06 12.53
C GLN A 97 -27.76 4.77 11.14
N PHE A 98 -26.46 4.47 11.11
CA PHE A 98 -25.73 4.10 9.89
C PHE A 98 -24.89 2.86 10.10
N TRP A 99 -24.77 2.04 9.06
CA TRP A 99 -23.81 0.96 9.05
C TRP A 99 -22.43 1.50 8.66
N PRO A 100 -21.37 1.14 9.40
CA PRO A 100 -20.03 1.54 9.02
C PRO A 100 -19.61 0.83 7.73
N VAL A 101 -18.82 1.53 6.94
CA VAL A 101 -18.08 0.95 5.82
C VAL A 101 -16.78 0.39 6.37
N SER A 102 -16.48 -0.87 6.06
CA SER A 102 -15.20 -1.48 6.43
C SER A 102 -14.12 -1.10 5.41
N ILE A 103 -12.96 -0.74 5.91
CA ILE A 103 -11.74 -0.48 5.16
C ILE A 103 -10.68 -1.40 5.76
N ASP A 104 -10.41 -2.51 5.09
CA ASP A 104 -9.45 -3.56 5.49
C ASP A 104 -8.15 -3.50 4.65
N ASP A 105 -8.17 -2.77 3.54
CA ASP A 105 -7.02 -2.46 2.71
C ASP A 105 -6.88 -0.97 2.39
N ASN A 106 -5.66 -0.53 2.09
CA ASN A 106 -5.45 0.78 1.49
C ASN A 106 -5.51 0.62 -0.04
N PRO A 107 -6.54 1.17 -0.73
CA PRO A 107 -6.76 0.93 -2.15
C PRO A 107 -5.67 1.53 -3.05
N LEU A 108 -4.97 2.56 -2.56
CA LEU A 108 -3.82 3.11 -3.27
C LEU A 108 -2.59 2.24 -3.03
N GLN A 109 -2.26 1.94 -1.78
CA GLN A 109 -1.04 1.17 -1.48
C GLN A 109 -1.15 -0.32 -1.88
N ARG A 110 -2.38 -0.82 -2.10
CA ARG A 110 -2.73 -2.24 -2.28
C ARG A 110 -2.12 -3.12 -1.20
N THR A 111 -2.24 -2.67 0.03
CA THR A 111 -1.75 -3.37 1.21
C THR A 111 -2.86 -3.48 2.23
N ALA A 112 -3.04 -4.68 2.79
CA ALA A 112 -3.89 -4.85 3.96
C ALA A 112 -3.40 -3.96 5.11
N LEU A 113 -4.38 -3.38 5.80
CA LEU A 113 -4.16 -2.54 6.96
C LEU A 113 -3.76 -3.39 8.16
N ARG A 114 -3.19 -2.76 9.18
CA ARG A 114 -2.83 -3.44 10.44
C ARG A 114 -4.04 -3.90 11.25
N HIS A 115 -5.18 -3.27 10.99
CA HIS A 115 -6.48 -3.50 11.58
C HIS A 115 -7.50 -2.88 10.62
N ASP A 116 -8.73 -3.36 10.68
CA ASP A 116 -9.83 -2.80 9.92
C ASP A 116 -10.17 -1.42 10.47
N ILE A 117 -10.55 -0.52 9.57
CA ILE A 117 -11.10 0.79 9.91
C ILE A 117 -12.56 0.78 9.53
N LEU A 118 -13.42 0.99 10.52
CA LEU A 118 -14.85 1.17 10.34
C LEU A 118 -15.14 2.67 10.21
N LEU A 119 -15.46 3.11 8.99
CA LEU A 119 -15.84 4.48 8.67
C LEU A 119 -17.38 4.60 8.67
N GLN A 120 -17.92 5.27 9.67
CA GLN A 120 -19.34 5.59 9.74
C GLN A 120 -19.60 7.02 9.26
N CYS A 121 -20.46 7.17 8.26
CA CYS A 121 -20.81 8.46 7.67
C CYS A 121 -22.19 8.39 6.99
N HIS A 122 -22.76 9.56 6.66
CA HIS A 122 -23.97 9.63 5.84
C HIS A 122 -23.63 9.33 4.37
N MET A 123 -23.73 8.07 3.97
CA MET A 123 -23.49 7.65 2.57
C MET A 123 -24.62 8.03 1.61
N HIS A 124 -25.77 8.50 2.11
CA HIS A 124 -26.92 8.87 1.29
C HIS A 124 -27.03 10.38 1.13
N PHE A 125 -26.99 10.82 -0.14
CA PHE A 125 -27.18 12.20 -0.60
C PHE A 125 -28.42 12.84 0.03
N ARG A 126 -28.21 13.59 1.11
CA ARG A 126 -29.24 14.44 1.72
C ARG A 126 -28.84 15.89 1.57
N GLU A 127 -29.57 16.61 0.73
CA GLU A 127 -29.41 18.05 0.53
C GLU A 127 -29.55 18.84 1.84
N SER A 128 -30.28 18.29 2.82
CA SER A 128 -30.50 18.91 4.14
C SER A 128 -29.27 18.92 5.06
N LEU A 129 -28.22 18.13 4.75
CA LEU A 129 -27.01 18.05 5.57
C LEU A 129 -25.90 18.92 4.98
N GLY A 130 -25.23 19.67 5.86
CA GLY A 130 -24.07 20.47 5.48
C GLY A 130 -22.94 19.64 4.91
N MET A 131 -22.17 20.21 3.97
CA MET A 131 -20.94 19.60 3.45
C MET A 131 -19.94 19.38 4.59
N ASN A 132 -19.32 18.20 4.63
CA ASN A 132 -18.27 17.90 5.60
C ASN A 132 -17.01 18.71 5.28
N GLN A 133 -16.83 19.84 5.97
CA GLN A 133 -15.69 20.75 5.73
C GLN A 133 -14.34 20.08 6.01
N SER A 134 -14.30 19.10 6.91
CA SER A 134 -13.07 18.38 7.25
C SER A 134 -12.61 17.52 6.07
N ILE A 135 -13.48 16.64 5.57
CA ILE A 135 -13.17 15.78 4.41
C ILE A 135 -12.92 16.64 3.16
N TYR A 136 -13.70 17.70 2.95
CA TYR A 136 -13.50 18.62 1.84
C TYR A 136 -12.11 19.29 1.90
N ALA A 137 -11.69 19.80 3.06
CA ALA A 137 -10.36 20.40 3.20
C ALA A 137 -9.23 19.37 3.03
N LEU A 138 -9.37 18.19 3.62
CA LEU A 138 -8.36 17.12 3.57
C LEU A 138 -8.19 16.52 2.17
N SER A 139 -9.25 16.49 1.36
CA SER A 139 -9.23 16.05 -0.04
C SER A 139 -8.64 17.09 -0.99
N GLY A 140 -8.10 18.21 -0.48
CA GLY A 140 -7.63 19.31 -1.33
C GLY A 140 -8.77 20.06 -2.02
N LYS A 141 -9.97 20.05 -1.41
CA LYS A 141 -11.20 20.68 -1.89
C LYS A 141 -11.84 19.99 -3.11
N THR A 142 -11.70 18.67 -3.20
CA THR A 142 -12.17 17.88 -4.35
C THR A 142 -13.35 16.96 -4.01
N CYS A 143 -13.57 16.63 -2.74
CA CYS A 143 -14.72 15.81 -2.31
C CYS A 143 -15.82 16.69 -1.69
N SER A 144 -16.71 17.24 -2.51
CA SER A 144 -17.82 18.09 -2.06
C SER A 144 -19.11 17.30 -1.75
N TYR A 145 -19.17 16.04 -2.21
CA TYR A 145 -20.32 15.15 -2.00
C TYR A 145 -20.48 14.63 -0.57
N PHE A 146 -19.42 14.55 0.25
CA PHE A 146 -19.55 14.11 1.64
C PHE A 146 -20.37 15.11 2.46
N LYS A 147 -21.54 14.67 2.93
CA LYS A 147 -22.43 15.48 3.79
C LYS A 147 -22.48 14.90 5.20
N GLY A 148 -22.71 15.76 6.18
CA GLY A 148 -22.84 15.36 7.57
C GLY A 148 -21.52 14.91 8.21
N PRO A 149 -21.55 14.59 9.51
CA PRO A 149 -20.36 14.19 10.24
C PRO A 149 -19.89 12.79 9.81
N ALA A 150 -18.62 12.47 10.05
CA ALA A 150 -18.11 11.11 9.93
C ALA A 150 -17.21 10.75 11.11
N ILE A 151 -17.14 9.47 11.44
CA ILE A 151 -16.24 8.94 12.47
C ILE A 151 -15.63 7.63 12.01
N ALA A 152 -14.33 7.47 12.26
CA ALA A 152 -13.57 6.26 11.98
C ALA A 152 -13.02 5.65 13.27
N TYR A 153 -13.20 4.34 13.44
CA TYR A 153 -12.72 3.58 14.59
C TYR A 153 -12.25 2.19 14.14
N CYS A 154 -11.43 1.51 14.94
CA CYS A 154 -10.60 0.42 14.45
C CYS A 154 -10.90 -0.92 15.14
N SER A 155 -10.88 -2.01 14.38
CA SER A 155 -11.06 -3.38 14.88
C SER A 155 -10.07 -4.36 14.26
N SER A 156 -9.72 -5.41 14.98
CA SER A 156 -8.98 -6.56 14.46
C SER A 156 -9.75 -7.83 14.77
N SER A 157 -9.85 -8.73 13.79
CA SER A 157 -10.32 -10.09 14.03
C SER A 157 -9.24 -10.90 14.75
N GLY A 158 -9.63 -11.65 15.78
CA GLY A 158 -8.77 -12.57 16.51
C GLY A 158 -9.51 -13.88 16.77
N ILE A 159 -8.77 -14.94 17.06
CA ILE A 159 -9.30 -16.25 17.44
C ILE A 159 -8.96 -16.49 18.91
N ARG A 160 -9.93 -16.90 19.73
CA ARG A 160 -9.69 -17.30 21.13
C ARG A 160 -10.32 -18.65 21.42
N SER A 161 -9.72 -19.40 22.33
CA SER A 161 -10.32 -20.65 22.83
C SER A 161 -11.54 -20.32 23.69
N LYS A 162 -12.67 -21.01 23.46
CA LYS A 162 -13.90 -20.91 24.23
C LYS A 162 -13.70 -21.46 25.65
N SER A 163 -12.95 -22.56 25.80
CA SER A 163 -12.69 -23.18 27.10
C SER A 163 -11.76 -22.37 28.00
N THR A 164 -10.73 -21.74 27.45
CA THR A 164 -9.69 -21.05 28.25
C THR A 164 -9.77 -19.52 28.19
N GLY A 165 -10.49 -18.95 27.22
CA GLY A 165 -10.52 -17.52 26.94
C GLY A 165 -9.19 -16.94 26.45
N ARG A 166 -8.16 -17.78 26.24
CA ARG A 166 -6.84 -17.36 25.76
C ARG A 166 -6.88 -17.10 24.26
N ILE A 167 -6.24 -16.01 23.83
CA ILE A 167 -6.04 -15.71 22.41
C ILE A 167 -5.17 -16.81 21.81
N VAL A 168 -5.68 -17.45 20.76
CA VAL A 168 -4.92 -18.39 19.94
C VAL A 168 -4.02 -17.54 19.06
N ARG A 169 -2.76 -17.37 19.46
CA ARG A 169 -1.76 -16.80 18.57
C ARG A 169 -1.42 -17.89 17.55
N ASP A 170 -1.58 -17.60 16.26
CA ASP A 170 -0.92 -18.38 15.20
C ASP A 170 0.57 -18.48 15.57
N TYR A 171 0.98 -19.64 16.07
CA TYR A 171 2.39 -19.97 16.22
C TYR A 171 2.92 -20.24 14.82
N ASP A 172 3.54 -19.24 14.21
CA ASP A 172 4.49 -19.50 13.14
C ASP A 172 5.76 -18.69 13.36
N HIS A 173 6.83 -19.44 13.64
CA HIS A 173 8.23 -19.08 13.83
C HIS A 173 8.67 -18.42 15.14
N SER A 174 9.22 -19.28 16.01
CA SER A 174 10.40 -19.09 16.87
C SER A 174 11.07 -17.71 16.81
N GLU A 175 10.75 -16.84 17.76
CA GLU A 175 11.76 -15.95 18.35
C GLU A 175 12.21 -16.60 19.66
N SER A 176 13.33 -17.32 19.59
CA SER A 176 14.09 -17.69 20.77
C SER A 176 14.69 -16.41 21.37
N ASP A 177 14.10 -15.95 22.48
CA ASP A 177 14.73 -14.96 23.35
C ASP A 177 15.87 -15.67 24.11
N PRO A 178 17.14 -15.24 23.99
CA PRO A 178 18.26 -15.92 24.63
C PRO A 178 18.45 -15.38 26.05
N SER A 179 17.72 -15.96 27.02
CA SER A 179 18.04 -15.75 28.42
C SER A 179 17.52 -16.91 29.28
N GLU A 180 18.38 -17.90 29.52
CA GLU A 180 18.90 -18.24 30.84
C GLU A 180 19.59 -19.61 30.75
N PHE A 181 20.91 -19.54 30.87
CA PHE A 181 21.79 -20.65 31.17
C PHE A 181 21.51 -21.01 32.63
N ASP A 182 21.02 -22.21 32.92
CA ASP A 182 21.37 -22.87 34.18
C ASP A 182 21.37 -24.39 34.03
N ASP A 183 22.46 -24.97 34.49
CA ASP A 183 22.85 -26.37 34.38
C ASP A 183 22.14 -27.24 35.44
N SER A 184 21.73 -28.45 35.08
CA SER A 184 21.96 -29.66 35.91
C SER A 184 21.37 -30.92 35.24
N ASP A 185 22.24 -31.92 35.05
CA ASP A 185 22.09 -33.38 35.30
C ASP A 185 20.73 -34.05 34.97
N SER A 186 20.63 -35.20 34.30
CA SER A 186 21.46 -36.41 34.34
C SER A 186 21.10 -37.36 33.18
N GLU A 187 21.97 -38.35 32.99
CA GLU A 187 21.98 -39.41 31.98
C GLU A 187 20.85 -40.45 32.10
N GLU A 188 20.75 -41.29 31.05
CA GLU A 188 20.09 -42.61 30.95
C GLU A 188 18.54 -42.56 30.79
N ASP A 189 17.89 -43.26 29.86
CA ASP A 189 18.26 -44.47 29.14
C ASP A 189 17.36 -44.69 27.90
N LYS A 190 17.84 -45.55 26.99
CA LYS A 190 17.19 -45.96 25.73
C LYS A 190 15.98 -46.88 25.98
N ALA A 191 14.91 -46.73 25.19
CA ALA A 191 14.39 -47.79 24.29
C ALA A 191 13.02 -47.45 23.70
N GLU A 192 12.97 -47.50 22.36
CA GLU A 192 11.88 -47.96 21.48
C GLU A 192 10.45 -47.96 22.04
N GLY A 193 9.67 -46.97 21.62
CA GLY A 193 8.22 -47.00 21.53
C GLY A 193 7.81 -46.23 20.29
N SER A 194 7.34 -46.94 19.26
CA SER A 194 6.62 -46.35 18.14
C SER A 194 5.24 -45.93 18.64
N ASP A 195 5.17 -44.77 19.28
CA ASP A 195 3.92 -44.05 19.45
C ASP A 195 3.93 -42.99 18.34
N GLU A 196 3.13 -43.24 17.31
CA GLU A 196 2.56 -42.14 16.55
C GLU A 196 1.92 -41.23 17.61
N GLU A 197 2.60 -40.13 17.95
CA GLU A 197 1.94 -39.04 18.65
C GLU A 197 0.82 -38.61 17.72
N ASP A 198 -0.39 -39.10 18.02
CA ASP A 198 -1.63 -38.56 17.54
C ASP A 198 -1.49 -37.04 17.66
N ILE A 199 -1.27 -36.39 16.51
CA ILE A 199 -1.44 -34.96 16.39
C ILE A 199 -2.92 -34.77 16.72
N GLU A 200 -3.20 -34.44 17.98
CA GLU A 200 -4.52 -34.03 18.42
C GLU A 200 -4.80 -32.75 17.64
N TYR A 201 -5.48 -32.89 16.50
CA TYR A 201 -6.09 -31.80 15.77
C TYR A 201 -7.02 -31.14 16.79
N GLY A 202 -6.55 -30.08 17.44
CA GLY A 202 -7.33 -29.30 18.37
C GLY A 202 -8.67 -29.01 17.70
N ASP A 203 -9.74 -29.48 18.32
CA ASP A 203 -11.08 -29.41 17.77
C ASP A 203 -11.38 -27.94 17.43
N ASP A 204 -11.51 -27.63 16.13
CA ASP A 204 -11.89 -26.31 15.62
C ASP A 204 -13.18 -25.80 16.30
N SER A 205 -13.97 -26.70 16.91
CA SER A 205 -15.16 -26.36 17.70
C SER A 205 -14.88 -25.56 18.99
N ASP A 206 -13.68 -25.64 19.59
CA ASP A 206 -13.33 -24.90 20.81
C ASP A 206 -12.75 -23.51 20.53
N THR A 207 -12.77 -23.02 19.29
CA THR A 207 -12.33 -21.66 18.97
C THR A 207 -13.51 -20.75 18.60
N GLU A 208 -13.43 -19.48 18.98
CA GLU A 208 -14.35 -18.44 18.53
C GLU A 208 -13.60 -17.24 17.97
N GLU A 209 -14.09 -16.74 16.83
CA GLU A 209 -13.68 -15.45 16.30
C GLU A 209 -14.24 -14.33 17.18
N PHE A 210 -13.37 -13.38 17.53
CA PHE A 210 -13.74 -12.20 18.27
C PHE A 210 -13.15 -10.95 17.61
N LEU A 211 -13.82 -9.81 17.78
CA LEU A 211 -13.32 -8.52 17.35
C LEU A 211 -12.65 -7.81 18.52
N GLU A 212 -11.37 -7.52 18.39
CA GLU A 212 -10.63 -6.62 19.28
C GLU A 212 -10.73 -5.19 18.78
N TRP A 213 -11.12 -4.25 19.64
CA TRP A 213 -11.23 -2.84 19.29
C TRP A 213 -9.95 -2.08 19.63
N ASN A 214 -9.36 -1.50 18.58
CA ASN A 214 -8.06 -0.83 18.63
C ASN A 214 -8.20 0.69 18.70
N ASP A 215 -7.16 1.36 19.21
CA ASP A 215 -7.08 2.81 19.15
C ASP A 215 -6.59 3.27 17.78
N ALA A 216 -7.37 4.09 17.08
CA ALA A 216 -6.92 4.77 15.87
C ALA A 216 -5.70 5.63 16.16
N ASP A 217 -4.79 5.84 15.22
CA ASP A 217 -3.64 6.73 15.35
C ASP A 217 -3.40 7.57 14.07
N PRO A 218 -2.40 8.47 14.04
CA PRO A 218 -2.19 9.36 12.91
C PRO A 218 -1.94 8.66 11.56
N THR A 219 -1.60 7.37 11.56
CA THR A 219 -1.38 6.58 10.34
C THR A 219 -2.69 6.21 9.65
N ASP A 220 -3.77 6.04 10.41
CA ASP A 220 -5.06 5.61 9.87
C ASP A 220 -5.73 6.69 9.01
N LEU A 221 -5.45 7.96 9.31
CA LEU A 221 -5.95 9.09 8.54
C LEU A 221 -5.59 8.99 7.06
N ARG A 222 -4.39 8.47 6.75
CA ARG A 222 -3.95 8.29 5.38
C ARG A 222 -4.78 7.24 4.65
N ALA A 223 -4.98 6.07 5.27
CA ALA A 223 -5.80 5.01 4.70
C ALA A 223 -7.25 5.46 4.48
N ILE A 224 -7.83 6.19 5.44
CA ILE A 224 -9.19 6.75 5.32
C ILE A 224 -9.30 7.71 4.13
N MET A 225 -8.36 8.66 4.00
CA MET A 225 -8.41 9.63 2.91
C MET A 225 -8.11 8.99 1.55
N ASP A 226 -7.19 8.03 1.50
CA ASP A 226 -6.93 7.25 0.29
C ASP A 226 -8.20 6.50 -0.17
N TYR A 227 -8.94 5.90 0.76
CA TYR A 227 -10.23 5.26 0.48
C TYR A 227 -11.28 6.25 -0.06
N ILE A 228 -11.45 7.38 0.62
CA ILE A 228 -12.42 8.43 0.24
C ILE A 228 -12.14 8.97 -1.16
N LEU A 229 -10.87 9.29 -1.45
CA LEU A 229 -10.47 9.89 -2.73
C LEU A 229 -10.70 8.93 -3.90
N VAL A 230 -10.49 7.63 -3.71
CA VAL A 230 -10.73 6.62 -4.75
C VAL A 230 -12.21 6.51 -5.11
N ILE A 231 -13.10 6.56 -4.13
CA ILE A 231 -14.52 6.27 -4.35
C ILE A 231 -15.31 7.52 -4.74
N HIS A 232 -14.88 8.71 -4.29
CA HIS A 232 -15.74 9.90 -4.28
C HIS A 232 -15.02 11.20 -4.69
N GLY A 233 -13.97 11.16 -5.52
CA GLY A 233 -13.42 12.39 -6.10
C GLY A 233 -14.39 13.03 -7.11
N ASP A 234 -14.64 14.33 -7.03
CA ASP A 234 -15.56 15.07 -7.92
C ASP A 234 -14.81 15.74 -9.08
N GLU A 235 -13.48 15.77 -9.00
CA GLU A 235 -12.61 16.35 -10.01
C GLU A 235 -12.19 15.29 -11.04
N PRO A 236 -12.07 15.65 -12.32
CA PRO A 236 -11.56 14.73 -13.30
C PRO A 236 -10.09 14.38 -12.99
N LEU A 237 -9.76 13.09 -13.05
CA LEU A 237 -8.38 12.65 -12.87
C LEU A 237 -7.56 13.02 -14.10
N LEU A 238 -6.45 13.71 -13.87
CA LEU A 238 -5.50 14.11 -14.90
C LEU A 238 -4.39 13.07 -15.03
N GLY A 239 -4.54 12.22 -16.03
CA GLY A 239 -3.60 11.17 -16.40
C GLY A 239 -2.74 11.51 -17.60
N ALA A 240 -2.00 10.50 -18.06
CA ALA A 240 -1.33 10.50 -19.35
C ALA A 240 -1.59 9.19 -20.09
N LEU A 241 -1.70 9.26 -21.41
CA LEU A 241 -1.74 8.10 -22.30
C LEU A 241 -0.34 7.78 -22.81
N ILE A 242 0.01 6.50 -22.81
CA ILE A 242 1.15 5.94 -23.54
C ILE A 242 0.58 5.23 -24.77
N GLN A 243 0.82 5.77 -25.96
CA GLN A 243 0.34 5.19 -27.21
C GLN A 243 1.15 3.93 -27.59
N GLY A 244 0.43 2.87 -27.99
CA GLY A 244 1.04 1.71 -28.63
C GLY A 244 1.34 1.98 -30.11
N ASP A 245 2.38 1.34 -30.65
CA ASP A 245 2.93 1.64 -32.00
C ASP A 245 2.02 1.27 -33.19
N ALA A 246 0.79 0.81 -32.96
CA ALA A 246 -0.17 0.44 -34.01
C ALA A 246 -0.93 1.63 -34.62
N ILE A 247 -0.72 2.87 -34.14
CA ILE A 247 -1.35 4.08 -34.67
C ILE A 247 -0.27 5.12 -34.99
N ILE A 248 0.59 4.81 -35.95
CA ILE A 248 1.37 5.83 -36.65
C ILE A 248 0.64 6.06 -37.96
N ASP A 249 -0.42 6.88 -37.89
CA ASP A 249 -1.02 7.41 -39.11
C ASP A 249 -0.04 8.43 -39.70
N ASN A 250 0.22 8.34 -41.01
CA ASN A 250 1.31 9.01 -41.72
C ASN A 250 1.15 10.55 -41.84
N SER A 251 0.34 11.18 -40.99
CA SER A 251 0.17 12.63 -40.97
C SER A 251 0.28 13.17 -39.55
N THR A 252 1.35 13.92 -39.32
CA THR A 252 1.71 14.65 -38.09
C THR A 252 2.23 13.77 -36.94
N SER A 253 3.40 14.13 -36.41
CA SER A 253 4.07 13.51 -35.26
C SER A 253 3.08 13.15 -34.15
N THR A 254 2.68 11.88 -34.05
CA THR A 254 1.86 11.39 -32.94
C THR A 254 2.75 11.35 -31.71
N LYS A 255 2.52 12.28 -30.77
CA LYS A 255 3.26 12.30 -29.50
C LYS A 255 2.96 11.01 -28.75
N ARG A 256 4.00 10.20 -28.50
CA ARG A 256 3.89 8.92 -27.78
C ARG A 256 3.25 9.07 -26.40
N PHE A 257 3.47 10.21 -25.75
CA PHE A 257 2.82 10.58 -24.50
C PHE A 257 1.84 11.73 -24.75
N SER A 258 0.60 11.60 -24.29
CA SER A 258 -0.42 12.65 -24.37
C SER A 258 -1.21 12.76 -23.08
N GLY A 259 -1.84 13.90 -22.82
CA GLY A 259 -2.64 14.11 -21.61
C GLY A 259 -3.94 13.30 -21.66
N LEU A 260 -4.43 12.89 -20.50
CA LEU A 260 -5.71 12.21 -20.33
C LEU A 260 -6.52 12.92 -19.24
N GLU A 261 -7.81 13.10 -19.48
CA GLU A 261 -8.76 13.58 -18.49
C GLU A 261 -9.82 12.50 -18.30
N ILE A 262 -9.98 11.99 -17.08
CA ILE A 262 -10.95 10.94 -16.75
C ILE A 262 -12.06 11.56 -15.90
N PRO A 263 -13.34 11.49 -16.33
CA PRO A 263 -14.42 12.12 -15.60
C PRO A 263 -14.78 11.37 -14.28
N PRO A 264 -15.33 12.08 -13.29
CA PRO A 264 -15.68 11.55 -11.96
C PRO A 264 -16.64 10.36 -11.95
N THR A 265 -17.54 10.26 -12.94
CA THR A 265 -18.54 9.19 -13.05
C THR A 265 -17.93 7.80 -13.22
N ASN A 266 -16.63 7.71 -13.50
CA ASN A 266 -15.90 6.46 -13.66
C ASN A 266 -15.06 6.07 -12.44
N HIS A 267 -15.10 6.83 -11.33
CA HIS A 267 -14.23 6.59 -10.17
C HIS A 267 -14.49 5.26 -9.45
N GLY A 268 -15.75 4.83 -9.30
CA GLY A 268 -16.08 3.50 -8.76
C GLY A 268 -15.61 2.32 -9.64
N ALA A 269 -15.45 2.54 -10.95
CA ALA A 269 -14.84 1.57 -11.86
C ALA A 269 -13.30 1.57 -11.75
N LEU A 270 -12.69 2.57 -11.11
CA LEU A 270 -11.25 2.62 -10.85
C LEU A 270 -10.79 1.57 -9.79
N CYS A 271 -11.71 0.98 -9.04
CA CYS A 271 -11.39 -0.16 -8.18
C CYS A 271 -11.12 -1.47 -8.98
N THR A 272 -11.42 -1.47 -10.28
CA THR A 272 -11.14 -2.59 -11.21
C THR A 272 -9.90 -2.37 -12.09
N LEU A 273 -9.10 -1.35 -11.77
CA LEU A 273 -7.98 -0.95 -12.61
C LEU A 273 -6.88 -2.00 -12.72
N GLY A 274 -6.23 -1.96 -13.88
CA GLY A 274 -5.07 -2.77 -14.21
C GLY A 274 -3.90 -2.59 -13.24
N PRO A 275 -2.78 -3.29 -13.52
CA PRO A 275 -1.73 -3.48 -12.55
C PRO A 275 -0.96 -2.19 -12.24
N ASP A 276 -0.47 -2.08 -11.01
CA ASP A 276 0.32 -0.92 -10.58
C ASP A 276 1.78 -1.02 -11.02
N SER A 277 2.38 0.12 -11.33
CA SER A 277 3.80 0.22 -11.60
C SER A 277 4.62 -0.09 -10.35
N THR A 278 5.36 -1.19 -10.39
CA THR A 278 6.24 -1.63 -9.30
C THR A 278 7.34 -0.62 -9.01
N VAL A 279 7.96 -0.08 -10.07
CA VAL A 279 9.02 0.93 -9.97
C VAL A 279 8.48 2.27 -9.48
N ALA A 280 7.30 2.71 -9.94
CA ALA A 280 6.72 3.98 -9.51
C ALA A 280 6.25 3.93 -8.04
N ARG A 281 5.70 2.78 -7.62
CA ARG A 281 5.37 2.51 -6.22
C ARG A 281 6.59 2.61 -5.31
N LEU A 282 7.72 1.99 -5.70
CA LEU A 282 8.98 2.17 -4.95
C LEU A 282 9.45 3.62 -5.03
N PHE A 283 9.41 4.27 -6.19
CA PHE A 283 9.77 5.68 -6.31
C PHE A 283 8.95 6.62 -5.40
N GLY A 284 7.83 6.16 -4.85
CA GLY A 284 6.94 6.95 -3.99
C GLY A 284 6.01 7.84 -4.81
N MET A 285 5.76 7.49 -6.06
CA MET A 285 4.69 8.06 -6.90
C MET A 285 3.92 6.89 -7.48
N PRO A 286 3.01 6.28 -6.71
CA PRO A 286 2.32 5.10 -7.19
C PRO A 286 1.46 5.42 -8.43
N LEU A 287 1.71 4.66 -9.51
CA LEU A 287 1.03 4.81 -10.80
C LEU A 287 0.22 3.56 -11.09
N THR A 288 -1.01 3.75 -11.57
CA THR A 288 -1.88 2.67 -12.01
C THR A 288 -2.02 2.71 -13.53
N LEU A 289 -1.89 1.54 -14.16
CA LEU A 289 -2.00 1.36 -15.61
C LEU A 289 -3.38 0.80 -15.95
N MET A 290 -4.17 1.55 -16.70
CA MET A 290 -5.44 1.08 -17.24
C MET A 290 -5.20 0.48 -18.62
N LEU A 291 -5.25 -0.84 -18.68
CA LEU A 291 -5.20 -1.60 -19.92
C LEU A 291 -6.60 -1.66 -20.52
N ARG A 292 -6.72 -1.43 -21.83
CA ARG A 292 -8.01 -1.58 -22.53
C ARG A 292 -8.39 -3.07 -22.58
N SER A 293 -9.65 -3.40 -22.31
CA SER A 293 -10.14 -4.79 -22.20
C SER A 293 -9.95 -5.58 -23.50
N GLU A 294 -9.55 -6.85 -23.40
CA GLU A 294 -9.41 -7.82 -24.51
C GLU A 294 -10.71 -8.05 -25.32
N LYS A 295 -11.86 -7.61 -24.82
CA LYS A 295 -13.15 -7.73 -25.53
C LYS A 295 -13.27 -6.83 -26.76
N ASP A 296 -12.45 -5.78 -26.85
CA ASP A 296 -12.28 -4.99 -28.06
C ASP A 296 -11.12 -5.59 -28.86
N LYS A 297 -11.42 -6.53 -29.76
CA LYS A 297 -10.40 -7.11 -30.64
C LYS A 297 -9.63 -5.98 -31.34
N PRO A 298 -8.29 -5.96 -31.27
CA PRO A 298 -7.54 -5.07 -32.16
C PRO A 298 -7.89 -5.44 -33.60
N HIS A 299 -8.12 -4.44 -34.45
CA HIS A 299 -8.21 -4.67 -35.88
C HIS A 299 -6.97 -5.47 -36.32
N GLU A 300 -7.19 -6.69 -36.81
CA GLU A 300 -6.18 -7.57 -37.38
C GLU A 300 -5.59 -6.92 -38.65
N SER A 301 -4.74 -5.91 -38.52
CA SER A 301 -4.03 -5.35 -39.68
C SER A 301 -2.72 -4.64 -39.39
N ALA A 302 -2.11 -4.81 -38.21
CA ALA A 302 -0.78 -4.23 -37.95
C ALA A 302 0.16 -5.20 -37.25
N ALA A 303 0.24 -6.44 -37.76
CA ALA A 303 1.38 -7.30 -37.51
C ALA A 303 2.54 -6.84 -38.42
N SER A 304 3.25 -5.78 -37.99
CA SER A 304 4.47 -5.36 -38.67
C SER A 304 5.43 -4.67 -37.70
N ALA A 305 6.68 -5.09 -37.80
CA ALA A 305 7.91 -4.53 -37.24
C ALA A 305 8.15 -4.70 -35.72
N GLU A 306 9.37 -5.08 -35.41
CA GLU A 306 9.96 -5.12 -34.07
C GLU A 306 9.81 -3.76 -33.37
N GLY A 307 9.32 -3.75 -32.11
CA GLY A 307 9.29 -2.54 -31.27
C GLY A 307 8.06 -2.30 -30.40
N ALA A 308 6.96 -3.03 -30.62
CA ALA A 308 5.68 -2.76 -29.98
C ALA A 308 5.70 -2.84 -28.43
N ASN A 309 5.32 -1.73 -27.78
CA ASN A 309 5.00 -1.59 -26.34
C ASN A 309 6.15 -1.66 -25.32
N SER A 310 7.41 -1.55 -25.76
CA SER A 310 8.59 -1.65 -24.86
C SER A 310 8.59 -0.67 -23.68
N ILE A 311 7.94 0.50 -23.81
CA ILE A 311 7.91 1.55 -22.79
C ILE A 311 6.96 1.22 -21.63
N ILE A 312 5.81 0.60 -21.90
CA ILE A 312 4.86 0.20 -20.84
C ILE A 312 5.52 -0.81 -19.90
N GLY A 313 6.27 -1.75 -20.47
CA GLY A 313 7.03 -2.73 -19.71
C GLY A 313 8.04 -2.12 -18.74
N LEU A 314 8.59 -0.93 -19.02
CA LEU A 314 9.50 -0.21 -18.11
C LEU A 314 8.82 0.14 -16.78
N LEU A 315 7.52 0.42 -16.80
CA LEU A 315 6.76 0.69 -15.57
C LEU A 315 6.49 -0.59 -14.76
N MET A 316 6.67 -1.76 -15.35
CA MET A 316 6.22 -3.04 -14.80
C MET A 316 7.37 -3.99 -14.45
N LEU A 317 8.58 -3.48 -14.21
CA LEU A 317 9.74 -4.31 -13.87
C LEU A 317 9.44 -5.28 -12.71
N ASN A 318 9.96 -6.50 -12.76
CA ASN A 318 9.84 -7.44 -11.67
C ASN A 318 10.82 -7.06 -10.55
N LEU A 319 10.29 -6.40 -9.52
CA LEU A 319 11.08 -5.92 -8.37
C LEU A 319 10.84 -6.75 -7.11
N GLU A 320 10.16 -7.90 -7.24
CA GLU A 320 9.88 -8.78 -6.13
C GLU A 320 11.11 -9.64 -5.81
N THR A 321 11.50 -9.64 -4.54
CA THR A 321 12.72 -10.32 -4.06
C THR A 321 12.62 -11.85 -4.05
N LYS A 322 11.45 -12.42 -4.31
CA LYS A 322 11.23 -13.87 -4.37
C LYS A 322 11.71 -14.50 -5.69
N HIS A 323 11.81 -13.70 -6.76
CA HIS A 323 12.13 -14.16 -8.11
C HIS A 323 13.51 -13.65 -8.56
N PHE A 324 14.56 -14.24 -7.99
CA PHE A 324 15.94 -13.78 -8.18
C PHE A 324 16.40 -13.70 -9.64
N GLU A 325 15.99 -14.68 -10.46
CA GLU A 325 16.43 -14.84 -11.84
C GLU A 325 15.83 -13.79 -12.79
N SER A 326 14.65 -13.26 -12.47
CA SER A 326 13.95 -12.25 -13.29
C SER A 326 13.96 -10.86 -12.66
N PHE A 327 14.80 -10.64 -11.64
CA PHE A 327 14.90 -9.36 -10.96
C PHE A 327 15.29 -8.22 -11.92
N GLY A 328 14.46 -7.18 -11.96
CA GLY A 328 14.61 -6.03 -12.86
C GLY A 328 14.25 -6.31 -14.32
N GLU A 329 13.70 -7.49 -14.65
CA GLU A 329 13.21 -7.80 -15.99
C GLU A 329 11.76 -7.38 -16.18
N ILE A 330 11.36 -7.17 -17.44
CA ILE A 330 9.96 -6.92 -17.80
C ILE A 330 9.24 -8.29 -17.77
N PRO A 331 8.13 -8.44 -17.04
CA PRO A 331 7.33 -9.67 -17.06
C PRO A 331 6.85 -9.99 -18.48
N GLU A 332 6.78 -11.27 -18.83
CA GLU A 332 6.46 -11.73 -20.18
C GLU A 332 5.16 -11.14 -20.74
N ARG A 333 4.12 -11.03 -19.91
CA ARG A 333 2.83 -10.40 -20.28
C ARG A 333 2.96 -8.95 -20.77
N PHE A 334 4.01 -8.24 -20.34
CA PHE A 334 4.29 -6.86 -20.77
C PHE A 334 5.36 -6.77 -21.86
N ARG A 335 5.92 -7.90 -22.31
CA ARG A 335 6.77 -7.99 -23.50
C ARG A 335 5.95 -8.26 -24.78
N ALA A 336 4.68 -8.67 -24.63
CA ALA A 336 3.82 -9.03 -25.74
C ALA A 336 3.45 -7.82 -26.61
N LYS A 337 3.30 -8.05 -27.93
CA LYS A 337 3.03 -7.03 -28.94
C LYS A 337 1.61 -6.42 -28.87
N THR A 338 0.77 -6.83 -27.92
CA THR A 338 -0.70 -6.65 -27.95
C THR A 338 -1.28 -5.72 -26.88
N ILE A 339 -0.46 -5.08 -26.04
CA ILE A 339 -0.92 -4.26 -24.90
C ILE A 339 -1.69 -3.00 -25.36
N GLY A 340 -1.37 -2.46 -26.55
CA GLY A 340 -2.04 -1.29 -27.11
C GLY A 340 -1.78 0.01 -26.32
N THR A 341 -2.66 0.99 -26.49
CA THR A 341 -2.59 2.27 -25.77
C THR A 341 -3.01 2.08 -24.31
N VAL A 342 -2.21 2.62 -23.38
CA VAL A 342 -2.41 2.50 -21.94
C VAL A 342 -2.62 3.86 -21.31
N ALA A 343 -3.64 3.97 -20.46
CA ALA A 343 -3.81 5.13 -19.59
C ALA A 343 -3.02 4.94 -18.31
N VAL A 344 -2.34 6.00 -17.87
CA VAL A 344 -1.55 6.03 -16.64
C VAL A 344 -2.08 7.16 -15.78
N ILE A 345 -2.46 6.84 -14.55
CA ILE A 345 -2.92 7.80 -13.55
C ILE A 345 -2.11 7.65 -12.28
N ARG A 346 -2.04 8.73 -11.49
CA ARG A 346 -1.52 8.64 -10.13
C ARG A 346 -2.63 8.22 -9.19
N GLN A 347 -2.26 7.35 -8.27
CA GLN A 347 -3.15 6.87 -7.23
C GLN A 347 -3.56 7.97 -6.26
N ASP A 348 -2.67 8.91 -5.94
CA ASP A 348 -2.97 10.03 -5.04
C ASP A 348 -3.88 11.12 -5.65
N GLY A 349 -4.42 10.89 -6.85
CA GLY A 349 -5.29 11.84 -7.56
C GLY A 349 -4.58 13.06 -8.14
N LEU A 350 -3.28 13.23 -7.88
CA LEU A 350 -2.51 14.34 -8.44
C LEU A 350 -2.28 14.14 -9.96
N PRO A 351 -2.09 15.23 -10.73
CA PRO A 351 -1.83 15.12 -12.15
C PRO A 351 -0.53 14.39 -12.44
N ILE A 352 -0.53 13.54 -13.48
CA ILE A 352 0.69 13.03 -14.11
C ILE A 352 0.83 13.63 -15.51
N PHE A 353 1.75 14.59 -15.65
CA PHE A 353 1.98 15.22 -16.93
C PHE A 353 2.73 14.30 -17.89
N PRO A 354 2.41 14.33 -19.20
CA PRO A 354 3.08 13.52 -20.22
C PRO A 354 4.61 13.66 -20.21
N SER A 355 5.13 14.88 -20.05
CA SER A 355 6.57 15.14 -19.99
C SER A 355 7.24 14.54 -18.77
N TYR A 356 6.55 14.52 -17.63
CA TYR A 356 7.06 13.87 -16.42
C TYR A 356 7.11 12.36 -16.62
N LEU A 357 6.03 11.76 -17.14
CA LEU A 357 5.96 10.33 -17.40
C LEU A 357 7.00 9.88 -18.43
N GLU A 358 7.23 10.69 -19.47
CA GLU A 358 8.27 10.46 -20.47
C GLU A 358 9.67 10.47 -19.84
N ALA A 359 10.00 11.50 -19.06
CA ALA A 359 11.28 11.57 -18.35
C ALA A 359 11.45 10.40 -17.38
N PHE A 360 10.38 9.99 -16.69
CA PHE A 360 10.39 8.86 -15.77
C PHE A 360 10.68 7.53 -16.48
N CYS A 361 10.01 7.27 -17.61
CA CYS A 361 10.28 6.10 -18.45
C CYS A 361 11.71 6.13 -19.02
N ALA A 362 12.20 7.28 -19.45
CA ALA A 362 13.57 7.44 -19.94
C ALA A 362 14.61 7.15 -18.84
N TRP A 363 14.38 7.65 -17.62
CA TRP A 363 15.22 7.33 -16.46
C TRP A 363 15.26 5.83 -16.17
N ILE A 364 14.11 5.16 -16.20
CA ILE A 364 14.08 3.71 -16.01
C ILE A 364 14.91 3.00 -17.08
N LYS A 365 14.73 3.38 -18.35
CA LYS A 365 15.41 2.76 -19.49
C LYS A 365 16.92 2.98 -19.46
N ASP A 366 17.35 4.21 -19.22
CA ASP A 366 18.73 4.64 -19.47
C ASP A 366 19.62 4.59 -18.23
N ASP A 367 19.04 4.58 -17.02
CA ASP A 367 19.80 4.56 -15.75
C ASP A 367 19.51 3.32 -14.90
N LEU A 368 18.22 3.03 -14.63
CA LEU A 368 17.88 1.91 -13.75
C LEU A 368 18.11 0.55 -14.40
N ARG A 369 17.70 0.35 -15.66
CA ARG A 369 17.82 -0.96 -16.33
C ARG A 369 19.26 -1.48 -16.42
N PRO A 370 20.26 -0.66 -16.79
CA PRO A 370 21.67 -1.08 -16.71
C PRO A 370 22.05 -1.54 -15.29
N SER A 371 21.71 -0.75 -14.27
CA SER A 371 21.99 -1.08 -12.87
C SER A 371 21.32 -2.40 -12.43
N PHE A 372 20.10 -2.68 -12.91
CA PHE A 372 19.40 -3.94 -12.69
C PHE A 372 20.08 -5.12 -13.40
N ALA A 373 20.59 -4.91 -14.62
CA ALA A 373 21.32 -5.96 -15.35
C ALA A 373 22.60 -6.36 -14.61
N ASP A 374 23.38 -5.38 -14.13
CA ASP A 374 24.59 -5.62 -13.35
C ASP A 374 24.27 -6.35 -12.04
N THR A 375 23.24 -5.89 -11.33
CA THR A 375 22.79 -6.53 -10.08
C THR A 375 22.32 -7.96 -10.32
N ARG A 376 21.56 -8.21 -11.40
CA ARG A 376 21.09 -9.55 -11.75
C ARG A 376 22.26 -10.49 -12.07
N GLN A 377 23.28 -10.02 -12.79
CA GLN A 377 24.47 -10.82 -13.06
C GLN A 377 25.21 -11.22 -11.76
N GLN A 378 25.30 -10.31 -10.78
CA GLN A 378 25.85 -10.62 -9.47
C GLN A 378 24.99 -11.64 -8.70
N CYS A 379 23.67 -11.48 -8.72
CA CYS A 379 22.76 -12.43 -8.09
C CYS A 379 22.86 -13.83 -8.72
N LEU A 380 22.97 -13.93 -10.04
CA LEU A 380 23.16 -15.21 -10.74
C LEU A 380 24.48 -15.88 -10.32
N ALA A 381 25.57 -15.12 -10.19
CA ALA A 381 26.84 -15.65 -9.71
C ALA A 381 26.73 -16.25 -8.29
N GLU A 382 26.06 -15.55 -7.37
CA GLU A 382 25.79 -16.06 -6.00
C GLU A 382 24.91 -17.33 -6.02
N LEU A 383 23.91 -17.40 -6.91
CA LEU A 383 23.07 -18.58 -7.06
C LEU A 383 23.84 -19.79 -7.60
N GLU A 384 24.80 -19.59 -8.51
CA GLU A 384 25.68 -20.66 -8.98
C GLU A 384 26.62 -21.16 -7.86
N LEU A 385 27.17 -20.26 -7.04
CA LEU A 385 27.96 -20.65 -5.86
C LEU A 385 27.13 -21.45 -4.85
N LYS A 386 25.88 -21.04 -4.63
CA LYS A 386 24.93 -21.79 -3.80
C LYS A 386 24.69 -23.21 -4.32
N LYS A 387 24.51 -23.38 -5.65
CA LYS A 387 24.34 -24.70 -6.28
C LYS A 387 25.57 -25.60 -6.10
N ALA A 388 26.76 -25.02 -5.99
CA ALA A 388 27.99 -25.77 -5.74
C ALA A 388 28.16 -26.21 -4.27
N CYS A 389 27.46 -25.58 -3.32
CA CYS A 389 27.62 -25.78 -1.88
C CYS A 389 26.51 -26.65 -1.24
N THR A 390 25.81 -27.51 -1.99
CA THR A 390 24.60 -28.25 -1.56
C THR A 390 24.75 -29.16 -0.33
N LYS A 391 25.97 -29.37 0.17
CA LYS A 391 26.26 -30.17 1.38
C LYS A 391 26.60 -29.32 2.62
N ASP A 392 26.62 -28.00 2.49
CA ASP A 392 27.00 -27.06 3.55
C ASP A 392 25.86 -26.05 3.75
N ASP A 393 24.95 -26.36 4.67
CA ASP A 393 23.74 -25.57 4.92
C ASP A 393 24.06 -24.11 5.29
N LYS A 394 25.18 -23.86 5.98
CA LYS A 394 25.59 -22.50 6.35
C LYS A 394 25.92 -21.67 5.12
N LYS A 395 26.70 -22.21 4.17
CA LYS A 395 27.02 -21.51 2.92
C LYS A 395 25.80 -21.33 2.02
N VAL A 396 24.89 -22.30 2.01
CA VAL A 396 23.63 -22.19 1.28
C VAL A 396 22.77 -21.03 1.80
N ILE A 397 22.71 -20.84 3.12
CA ILE A 397 22.03 -19.71 3.77
C ILE A 397 22.74 -18.39 3.42
N GLU A 398 24.07 -18.33 3.57
CA GLU A 398 24.88 -17.13 3.31
C GLU A 398 24.68 -16.59 1.88
N HIS A 399 24.80 -17.44 0.85
CA HIS A 399 24.59 -17.02 -0.54
C HIS A 399 23.15 -16.53 -0.79
N LYS A 400 22.15 -17.11 -0.12
CA LYS A 400 20.75 -16.64 -0.20
C LYS A 400 20.59 -15.25 0.41
N GLU A 401 21.29 -14.96 1.51
CA GLU A 401 21.30 -13.64 2.14
C GLU A 401 22.05 -12.59 1.30
N ASN A 402 23.15 -12.98 0.66
CA ASN A 402 23.89 -12.11 -0.25
C ASN A 402 23.03 -11.65 -1.43
N VAL A 403 22.29 -12.57 -2.05
CA VAL A 403 21.34 -12.22 -3.13
C VAL A 403 20.30 -11.22 -2.64
N LYS A 404 19.69 -11.44 -1.46
CA LYS A 404 18.72 -10.49 -0.88
C LYS A 404 19.35 -9.11 -0.64
N LYS A 405 20.59 -9.08 -0.16
CA LYS A 405 21.34 -7.84 0.11
C LYS A 405 21.64 -7.07 -1.17
N LEU A 406 22.02 -7.76 -2.24
CA LEU A 406 22.25 -7.17 -3.56
C LEU A 406 20.96 -6.55 -4.12
N GLN A 407 19.85 -7.29 -4.09
CA GLN A 407 18.55 -6.79 -4.51
C GLN A 407 18.11 -5.59 -3.67
N GLY A 408 18.19 -5.67 -2.34
CA GLY A 408 17.83 -4.58 -1.44
C GLY A 408 18.60 -3.29 -1.74
N LYS A 409 19.92 -3.39 -1.90
CA LYS A 409 20.76 -2.25 -2.29
C LYS A 409 20.33 -1.63 -3.62
N MET A 410 19.97 -2.45 -4.62
CA MET A 410 19.50 -1.94 -5.90
C MET A 410 18.15 -1.21 -5.76
N LEU A 411 17.21 -1.78 -5.01
CA LEU A 411 15.90 -1.16 -4.76
C LEU A 411 16.03 0.18 -4.00
N ASP A 412 16.97 0.28 -3.06
CA ASP A 412 17.26 1.50 -2.30
C ASP A 412 17.76 2.64 -3.20
N THR A 413 18.27 2.34 -4.40
CA THR A 413 18.70 3.37 -5.35
C THR A 413 17.54 4.07 -6.07
N ILE A 414 16.33 3.50 -6.03
CA ILE A 414 15.13 4.04 -6.70
C ILE A 414 14.56 5.18 -5.85
N THR A 415 15.15 6.36 -6.00
CA THR A 415 14.83 7.55 -5.22
C THR A 415 14.48 8.75 -6.10
N ARG A 416 13.63 9.64 -5.56
CA ARG A 416 13.34 10.95 -6.16
C ARG A 416 14.60 11.78 -6.38
N ALA A 417 15.53 11.76 -5.42
CA ALA A 417 16.79 12.49 -5.52
C ALA A 417 17.62 12.03 -6.73
N ARG A 418 17.78 10.72 -6.93
CA ARG A 418 18.51 10.15 -8.09
C ARG A 418 17.83 10.54 -9.41
N PHE A 419 16.51 10.41 -9.49
CA PHE A 419 15.75 10.80 -10.68
C PHE A 419 15.90 12.29 -11.02
N TYR A 420 15.72 13.19 -10.06
CA TYR A 420 15.82 14.62 -10.33
C TYR A 420 17.25 15.07 -10.66
N ALA A 421 18.27 14.44 -10.07
CA ALA A 421 19.66 14.65 -10.47
C ALA A 421 19.88 14.22 -11.93
N TRP A 422 19.41 13.01 -12.29
CA TRP A 422 19.48 12.50 -13.66
C TRP A 422 18.74 13.40 -14.67
N CYS A 423 17.57 13.91 -14.31
CA CYS A 423 16.81 14.85 -15.13
C CYS A 423 17.58 16.15 -15.37
N LYS A 424 18.17 16.71 -14.30
CA LYS A 424 18.96 17.95 -14.38
C LYS A 424 20.17 17.79 -15.29
N ASP A 425 20.90 16.68 -15.18
CA ASP A 425 22.08 16.39 -15.99
C ASP A 425 21.77 16.26 -17.49
N ARG A 426 20.51 15.90 -17.82
CA ARG A 426 20.02 15.75 -19.19
C ARG A 426 19.17 16.92 -19.69
N GLY A 427 19.05 18.00 -18.91
CA GLY A 427 18.33 19.21 -19.30
C GLY A 427 16.80 19.06 -19.31
N PHE A 428 16.23 18.09 -18.57
CA PHE A 428 14.78 18.02 -18.40
C PHE A 428 14.30 19.10 -17.43
N GLU A 429 13.51 20.06 -17.93
CA GLU A 429 12.80 21.05 -17.10
C GLU A 429 11.46 20.50 -16.64
N LEU A 430 11.48 19.69 -15.57
CA LEU A 430 10.25 19.20 -14.96
C LEU A 430 9.67 20.27 -14.03
N LYS A 431 8.42 20.67 -14.27
CA LYS A 431 7.65 21.42 -13.25
C LYS A 431 7.52 20.53 -12.02
N HIS A 432 7.93 21.02 -10.86
CA HIS A 432 7.79 20.30 -9.60
C HIS A 432 6.29 19.99 -9.36
N LEU A 433 5.99 18.70 -9.15
CA LEU A 433 4.69 18.20 -8.68
C LEU A 433 4.73 17.96 -7.18
#